data_AF-A0A7X6TQZ0-F1
#
_entry.id   AF-A0A7X6TQZ0-F1
#
_cell.length_a   1.000
_cell.length_b   1.000
_cell.length_c   1.000
_cell.angle_alpha   90.00
_cell.angle_beta   90.00
_cell.angle_gamma   90.00
#
_symmetry.space_group_name_H-M   'P 1'
#
loop_
_entity.id
_entity.type
_entity.pdbx_description
1 polymer ?
#
loop_
_entity_poly.entity_id
_entity_poly.type
_entity_poly.pdbx_seq_one_letter_code
_entity_poly.pdbx_strand_id
1 'polypeptide(L)'
;MDLNLGRFKSMREWFTPYQGRAPLSEQLVDNTNEIIRKITRFAASIADKKNSHANRKNEYLKLAQLFKDQEDLHEAHKLSALLMGSTTMTKVLANIHRDTENINSSIYEEEPRVYDIKPRTRSYREKIVKNPILELGFLKEQKRQAILQKRVDDEKILNKFIEDDEIDFKKLPVVSVKERTLLLSLLSRGKKSGKAWQSQGNQFLYRISHMKDSPSIKLHCEDGILSMPHYKIIIRREG
;
A
#
# COMPACT_ATOMS: atom_id res chain seq x y z
N MET A 1 42.63 32.90 -28.68
CA MET A 1 42.33 31.48 -28.99
C MET A 1 41.18 30.92 -28.15
N ASP A 2 40.87 31.48 -26.98
CA ASP A 2 39.96 30.86 -26.00
C ASP A 2 38.48 30.83 -26.40
N LEU A 3 38.00 31.79 -27.20
CA LEU A 3 36.60 31.83 -27.63
C LEU A 3 36.21 30.61 -28.48
N ASN A 4 37.11 30.15 -29.34
CA ASN A 4 36.88 29.00 -30.22
C ASN A 4 36.93 27.68 -29.45
N LEU A 5 37.73 27.62 -28.37
CA LEU A 5 37.81 26.46 -27.51
C LEU A 5 36.52 26.23 -26.72
N GLY A 6 35.88 27.31 -26.25
CA GLY A 6 34.57 27.25 -25.60
C GLY A 6 33.47 26.72 -26.53
N ARG A 7 33.38 27.26 -27.74
CA ARG A 7 32.41 26.81 -28.75
C ARG A 7 32.59 25.33 -29.12
N PHE A 8 33.83 24.89 -29.30
CA PHE A 8 34.13 23.50 -29.58
C PHE A 8 33.74 22.57 -28.41
N LYS A 9 33.99 22.98 -27.16
CA LYS A 9 33.55 22.23 -25.98
C LYS A 9 32.03 22.12 -25.90
N SER A 10 31.30 23.22 -26.09
CA SER A 10 29.83 23.19 -26.10
C SER A 10 29.27 22.31 -27.21
N MET A 11 29.86 22.36 -28.42
CA MET A 11 29.47 21.50 -29.53
C MET A 11 29.77 20.02 -29.24
N ARG A 12 30.87 19.71 -28.56
CA ARG A 12 31.22 18.35 -28.15
C ARG A 12 30.27 17.82 -27.06
N GLU A 13 30.00 18.62 -26.03
CA GLU A 13 29.07 18.28 -24.93
C GLU A 13 27.63 18.09 -25.41
N TRP A 14 27.27 18.66 -26.56
CA TRP A 14 25.97 18.47 -27.18
C TRP A 14 25.71 17.00 -27.57
N PHE A 15 26.74 16.31 -28.07
CA PHE A 15 26.63 14.96 -28.64
C PHE A 15 27.31 13.89 -27.79
N THR A 16 28.22 14.24 -26.89
CA THR A 16 29.00 13.28 -26.11
C THR A 16 28.85 13.51 -24.61
N PRO A 17 28.88 12.43 -23.81
CA PRO A 17 28.82 12.55 -22.36
C PRO A 17 30.09 13.21 -21.83
N TYR A 18 29.93 14.14 -20.89
CA TYR A 18 31.04 14.86 -20.27
C TYR A 18 30.88 14.83 -18.76
N GLN A 19 31.96 14.43 -18.06
CA GLN A 19 32.00 14.35 -16.59
C GLN A 19 30.82 13.56 -15.98
N GLY A 20 30.46 12.42 -16.59
CA GLY A 20 29.39 11.54 -16.10
C GLY A 20 27.97 12.07 -16.31
N ARG A 21 27.80 13.16 -17.04
CA ARG A 21 26.48 13.67 -17.48
C ARG A 21 26.16 13.16 -18.88
N ALA A 22 24.89 12.80 -19.10
CA ALA A 22 24.37 12.50 -20.44
C ALA A 22 24.57 13.70 -21.40
N PRO A 23 24.69 13.46 -22.72
CA PRO A 23 24.77 14.52 -23.71
C PRO A 23 23.65 15.56 -23.55
N LEU A 24 23.93 16.84 -23.83
CA LEU A 24 22.93 17.90 -23.67
C LEU A 24 21.68 17.68 -24.55
N SER A 25 21.84 17.02 -25.71
CA SER A 25 20.73 16.65 -26.58
C SER A 25 19.74 15.69 -25.93
N GLU A 26 20.23 14.66 -25.24
CA GLU A 26 19.40 13.70 -24.50
C GLU A 26 18.73 14.37 -23.30
N GLN A 27 19.48 15.20 -22.56
CA GLN A 27 18.93 15.99 -21.45
C GLN A 27 17.83 16.95 -21.90
N LEU A 28 17.97 17.57 -23.08
CA LEU A 28 16.95 18.45 -23.63
C LEU A 28 15.65 17.68 -23.90
N VAL A 29 15.75 16.51 -24.56
CA VAL A 29 14.61 15.66 -24.87
C VAL A 29 13.91 15.19 -23.59
N ASP A 30 14.67 14.74 -22.60
CA ASP A 30 14.14 14.31 -21.31
C ASP A 30 13.44 15.43 -20.56
N ASN A 31 14.06 16.62 -20.50
CA ASN A 31 13.47 17.80 -19.88
C ASN A 31 12.19 18.22 -20.60
N THR A 32 12.17 18.22 -21.93
CA THR A 32 10.96 18.52 -22.70
C THR A 32 9.84 17.52 -22.41
N ASN A 33 10.16 16.22 -22.38
CA ASN A 33 9.20 15.17 -22.04
C ASN A 33 8.65 15.34 -20.62
N GLU A 34 9.50 15.69 -19.66
CA GLU A 34 9.09 15.97 -18.29
C GLU A 34 8.16 17.19 -18.20
N ILE A 35 8.47 18.26 -18.95
CA ILE A 35 7.62 19.47 -19.04
C ILE A 35 6.27 19.12 -19.65
N ILE A 36 6.22 18.36 -20.76
CA ILE A 36 4.97 17.90 -21.37
C ILE A 36 4.14 17.10 -20.36
N ARG A 37 4.76 16.18 -19.61
CA ARG A 37 4.08 15.41 -18.55
C ARG A 37 3.56 16.31 -17.42
N LYS A 38 4.30 17.34 -17.01
CA LYS A 38 3.85 18.30 -15.99
C LYS A 38 2.66 19.12 -16.48
N ILE A 39 2.73 19.67 -17.69
CA ILE A 39 1.64 20.47 -18.30
C ILE A 39 0.37 19.63 -18.44
N THR A 40 0.47 18.41 -18.98
CA THR A 40 -0.68 17.51 -19.15
C THR A 40 -1.33 17.15 -17.81
N ARG A 41 -0.53 16.86 -16.76
CA ARG A 41 -1.05 16.64 -15.39
C ARG A 41 -1.74 17.88 -14.83
N PHE A 42 -1.19 19.07 -15.04
CA PHE A 42 -1.82 20.31 -14.58
C PHE A 42 -3.13 20.57 -15.32
N ALA A 43 -3.18 20.35 -16.64
CA ALA A 43 -4.40 20.49 -17.42
C ALA A 43 -5.50 19.52 -16.92
N ALA A 44 -5.15 18.26 -16.69
CA ALA A 44 -6.07 17.27 -16.10
C ALA A 44 -6.56 17.70 -14.71
N SER A 45 -5.66 18.14 -13.83
CA SER A 45 -6.01 18.62 -12.50
C SER A 45 -6.91 19.85 -12.52
N ILE A 46 -6.71 20.77 -13.47
CA ILE A 46 -7.58 21.95 -13.65
C ILE A 46 -8.97 21.51 -14.13
N ALA A 47 -9.07 20.57 -15.07
CA ALA A 47 -10.34 20.00 -15.52
C ALA A 47 -11.10 19.32 -14.35
N ASP A 48 -10.39 18.52 -13.55
CA ASP A 48 -10.95 17.86 -12.37
C ASP A 48 -11.40 18.88 -11.32
N LYS A 49 -10.61 19.94 -11.06
CA LYS A 49 -10.98 21.01 -10.13
C LYS A 49 -12.18 21.81 -10.63
N LYS A 50 -12.31 22.04 -11.94
CA LYS A 50 -13.48 22.70 -12.52
C LYS A 50 -14.76 21.87 -12.26
N ASN A 51 -14.66 20.55 -12.37
CA ASN A 51 -15.75 19.64 -11.99
C ASN A 51 -15.95 19.56 -10.46
N SER A 52 -14.91 19.77 -9.66
CA SER A 52 -14.99 19.75 -8.19
C SER A 52 -15.72 20.95 -7.56
N HIS A 53 -15.90 22.06 -8.29
CA HIS A 53 -16.60 23.27 -7.79
C HIS A 53 -18.09 23.29 -8.13
N ALA A 54 -18.61 22.23 -8.76
CA ALA A 54 -20.05 22.09 -8.90
C ALA A 54 -20.66 21.76 -7.53
N ASN A 55 -21.51 22.66 -7.03
CA ASN A 55 -22.30 22.38 -5.85
C ASN A 55 -23.15 21.14 -6.15
N ARG A 56 -22.87 20.00 -5.50
CA ARG A 56 -23.60 18.74 -5.68
C ARG A 56 -25.12 18.93 -5.64
N LYS A 57 -25.60 19.88 -4.82
CA LYS A 57 -27.02 20.24 -4.77
C LYS A 57 -27.55 20.74 -6.12
N ASN A 58 -26.80 21.59 -6.81
CA ASN A 58 -27.18 22.12 -8.13
C ASN A 58 -27.07 21.05 -9.22
N GLU A 59 -26.10 20.14 -9.14
CA GLU A 59 -26.01 19.00 -10.05
C GLU A 59 -27.21 18.08 -9.90
N TYR A 60 -27.55 17.67 -8.67
CA TYR A 60 -28.73 16.85 -8.42
C TYR A 60 -30.02 17.55 -8.83
N LEU A 61 -30.11 18.87 -8.65
CA LEU A 61 -31.26 19.65 -9.12
C LEU A 61 -31.34 19.64 -10.64
N LYS A 62 -30.22 19.77 -11.36
CA LYS A 62 -30.19 19.70 -12.82
C LYS A 62 -30.54 18.30 -13.33
N LEU A 63 -30.06 17.26 -12.66
CA LEU A 63 -30.44 15.87 -12.95
C LEU A 63 -31.93 15.65 -12.75
N ALA A 64 -32.50 16.11 -11.64
CA ALA A 64 -33.93 16.02 -11.37
C ALA A 64 -34.77 16.77 -12.43
N GLN A 65 -34.31 17.94 -12.90
CA GLN A 65 -34.93 18.64 -14.03
C GLN A 65 -34.89 17.78 -15.30
N LEU A 66 -33.72 17.22 -15.65
CA LEU A 66 -33.60 16.37 -16.83
C LEU A 66 -34.55 15.17 -16.79
N PHE A 67 -34.70 14.51 -15.64
CA PHE A 67 -35.67 13.42 -15.46
C PHE A 67 -37.13 13.90 -15.51
N LYS A 68 -37.42 15.11 -14.99
CA LYS A 68 -38.75 15.71 -15.04
C LYS A 68 -39.18 16.06 -16.47
N ASP A 69 -38.23 16.47 -17.30
CA ASP A 69 -38.48 16.90 -18.67
C ASP A 69 -38.59 15.72 -19.66
N GLN A 70 -38.45 14.45 -19.21
CA GLN A 70 -38.65 13.28 -20.06
C GLN A 70 -40.14 12.98 -20.23
N GLU A 71 -40.56 12.72 -21.47
CA GLU A 71 -41.96 12.46 -21.82
C GLU A 71 -42.43 11.03 -21.47
N ASP A 72 -41.52 10.05 -21.54
CA ASP A 72 -41.84 8.63 -21.35
C ASP A 72 -40.81 7.93 -20.44
N LEU A 73 -41.28 6.88 -19.77
CA LEU A 73 -40.49 6.04 -18.87
C LEU A 73 -39.31 5.39 -19.60
N HIS A 74 -39.46 5.07 -20.89
CA HIS A 74 -38.38 4.52 -21.70
C HIS A 74 -37.21 5.49 -21.88
N GLU A 75 -37.49 6.78 -22.13
CA GLU A 75 -36.45 7.81 -22.24
C GLU A 75 -35.80 8.09 -20.88
N ALA A 76 -36.58 8.07 -19.80
CA ALA A 76 -36.04 8.13 -18.44
C ALA A 76 -35.08 6.95 -18.14
N HIS A 77 -35.41 5.73 -18.60
CA HIS A 77 -34.51 4.58 -18.46
C HIS A 77 -33.22 4.72 -19.26
N LYS A 78 -33.26 5.27 -20.49
CA LYS A 78 -32.05 5.57 -21.27
C LYS A 78 -31.17 6.60 -20.58
N LEU A 79 -31.76 7.68 -20.07
CA LEU A 79 -31.06 8.72 -19.31
C LEU A 79 -30.43 8.14 -18.04
N SER A 80 -31.15 7.26 -17.34
CA SER A 80 -30.64 6.54 -16.18
C SER A 80 -29.46 5.62 -16.53
N ALA A 81 -29.51 4.93 -17.66
CA ALA A 81 -28.42 4.07 -18.12
C ALA A 81 -27.16 4.87 -18.48
N LEU A 82 -27.31 6.09 -19.01
CA LEU A 82 -26.20 7.00 -19.26
C LEU A 82 -25.59 7.55 -17.95
N LEU A 83 -26.44 7.93 -16.99
CA LEU A 83 -26.01 8.54 -15.74
C LEU A 83 -25.34 7.54 -14.78
N MET A 84 -25.99 6.40 -14.56
CA MET A 84 -25.58 5.40 -13.57
C MET A 84 -24.77 4.25 -14.21
N GLY A 85 -24.68 4.20 -15.54
CA GLY A 85 -24.17 3.05 -16.26
C GLY A 85 -25.16 1.87 -16.25
N SER A 86 -24.74 0.76 -16.85
CA SER A 86 -25.46 -0.51 -16.68
C SER A 86 -25.28 -1.01 -15.24
N THR A 87 -26.35 -0.93 -14.45
CA THR A 87 -26.39 -1.44 -13.06
C THR A 87 -26.19 -2.96 -12.98
N THR A 88 -26.24 -3.66 -14.12
CA THR A 88 -26.13 -5.12 -14.20
C THR A 88 -24.97 -5.56 -15.10
N MET A 89 -23.82 -4.90 -15.01
CA MET A 89 -22.61 -5.49 -15.60
C MET A 89 -22.19 -6.73 -14.82
N THR A 90 -22.16 -7.87 -15.50
CA THR A 90 -21.56 -9.09 -14.98
C THR A 90 -20.12 -9.11 -15.47
N LYS A 91 -19.14 -9.00 -14.57
CA LYS A 91 -17.74 -9.12 -14.94
C LYS A 91 -17.43 -10.59 -15.23
N VAL A 92 -17.36 -10.96 -16.50
CA VAL A 92 -16.89 -12.28 -16.92
C VAL A 92 -15.39 -12.18 -17.17
N LEU A 93 -14.60 -12.81 -16.30
CA LEU A 93 -13.17 -13.01 -16.52
C LEU A 93 -13.01 -14.27 -17.37
N ALA A 94 -12.77 -14.09 -18.66
CA ALA A 94 -12.38 -15.19 -19.55
C ALA A 94 -10.85 -15.30 -19.59
N ASN A 95 -10.35 -16.54 -19.54
CA ASN A 95 -8.95 -16.95 -19.63
C ASN A 95 -7.98 -16.42 -18.55
N ILE A 96 -7.75 -17.26 -17.54
CA ILE A 96 -6.62 -17.13 -16.60
C ILE A 96 -5.30 -17.53 -17.29
N HIS A 97 -5.37 -18.41 -18.29
CA HIS A 97 -4.25 -18.84 -19.14
C HIS A 97 -4.65 -18.68 -20.60
N ARG A 98 -3.80 -18.02 -21.39
CA ARG A 98 -3.93 -17.88 -22.84
C ARG A 98 -3.20 -19.02 -23.53
N ASP A 99 -3.67 -19.38 -24.71
CA ASP A 99 -3.03 -20.42 -25.53
C ASP A 99 -1.69 -19.94 -26.11
N THR A 100 -1.54 -18.63 -26.31
CA THR A 100 -0.30 -18.04 -26.84
C THR A 100 0.05 -16.73 -26.13
N GLU A 101 1.34 -16.53 -25.81
CA GLU A 101 1.89 -15.26 -25.32
C GLU A 101 2.51 -14.40 -26.44
N ASN A 102 2.29 -14.78 -27.71
CA ASN A 102 2.84 -14.06 -28.86
C ASN A 102 2.19 -12.67 -28.96
N ILE A 103 3.02 -11.63 -28.95
CA ILE A 103 2.55 -10.23 -29.03
C ILE A 103 1.91 -9.93 -30.40
N ASN A 104 2.23 -10.72 -31.42
CA ASN A 104 1.73 -10.55 -32.78
C ASN A 104 0.44 -11.32 -33.10
N SER A 105 -0.07 -12.15 -32.19
CA SER A 105 -1.34 -12.87 -32.42
C SER A 105 -2.55 -12.02 -32.01
N SER A 106 -3.59 -12.05 -32.83
CA SER A 106 -4.83 -11.30 -32.58
C SER A 106 -5.75 -12.07 -31.64
N ILE A 107 -6.52 -11.35 -30.81
CA ILE A 107 -7.52 -11.94 -29.89
C ILE A 107 -8.60 -12.71 -30.66
N TYR A 108 -8.85 -12.35 -31.92
CA TYR A 108 -9.82 -13.02 -32.79
C TYR A 108 -9.32 -14.35 -33.37
N GLU A 109 -8.02 -14.64 -33.26
CA GLU A 109 -7.40 -15.88 -33.73
C GLU A 109 -7.36 -16.96 -32.64
N GLU A 110 -7.61 -16.59 -31.38
CA GLU A 110 -7.72 -17.53 -30.25
C GLU A 110 -9.08 -18.24 -30.26
N GLU A 111 -9.13 -19.49 -29.78
CA GLU A 111 -10.40 -20.21 -29.68
C GLU A 111 -11.33 -19.55 -28.65
N PRO A 112 -12.60 -19.28 -29.00
CA PRO A 112 -13.53 -18.65 -28.10
C PRO A 112 -13.91 -19.60 -26.97
N ARG A 113 -13.72 -19.17 -25.72
CA ARG A 113 -14.13 -19.95 -24.56
C ARG A 113 -15.60 -19.74 -24.24
N VAL A 114 -16.38 -20.81 -24.32
CA VAL A 114 -17.79 -20.81 -23.95
C VAL A 114 -17.90 -20.93 -22.42
N TYR A 115 -18.63 -20.01 -21.80
CA TYR A 115 -18.98 -20.06 -20.38
C TYR A 115 -20.48 -20.27 -20.22
N ASP A 116 -20.86 -21.33 -19.53
CA ASP A 116 -22.24 -21.55 -19.13
C ASP A 116 -22.57 -20.62 -17.96
N ILE A 117 -23.42 -19.63 -18.22
CA ILE A 117 -23.91 -18.70 -17.21
C ILE A 117 -25.14 -19.30 -16.54
N LYS A 118 -25.23 -19.17 -15.21
CA LYS A 118 -26.42 -19.60 -14.46
C LYS A 118 -27.63 -18.74 -14.85
N PRO A 119 -28.81 -19.34 -15.12
CA PRO A 119 -30.00 -18.58 -15.44
C PRO A 119 -30.48 -17.77 -14.22
N ARG A 120 -30.77 -16.47 -14.43
CA ARG A 120 -31.35 -15.57 -13.41
C ARG A 120 -32.88 -15.69 -13.36
N THR A 121 -33.42 -16.90 -13.34
CA THR A 121 -34.87 -17.11 -13.18
C THR A 121 -35.21 -17.35 -11.71
N ARG A 122 -36.37 -16.86 -11.27
CA ARG A 122 -36.83 -17.01 -9.87
C ARG A 122 -37.02 -18.48 -9.46
N SER A 123 -37.22 -19.36 -10.44
CA SER A 123 -37.39 -20.81 -10.27
C SER A 123 -36.07 -21.58 -10.17
N TYR A 124 -34.93 -21.00 -10.56
CA TYR A 124 -33.65 -21.67 -10.48
C TYR A 124 -33.08 -21.63 -9.06
N ARG A 125 -32.97 -22.81 -8.43
CA ARG A 125 -32.25 -23.03 -7.17
C ARG A 125 -31.22 -24.13 -7.39
N GLU A 126 -29.94 -23.82 -7.14
CA GLU A 126 -28.91 -24.86 -7.08
C GLU A 126 -29.20 -25.80 -5.91
N LYS A 127 -28.99 -27.10 -6.12
CA LYS A 127 -28.94 -28.05 -5.01
C LYS A 127 -27.78 -27.64 -4.10
N ILE A 128 -28.12 -27.13 -2.91
CA ILE A 128 -27.13 -26.81 -1.87
C ILE A 128 -26.42 -28.11 -1.51
N VAL A 129 -25.19 -28.28 -1.97
CA VAL A 129 -24.31 -29.32 -1.46
C VAL A 129 -23.96 -28.89 -0.02
N LYS A 130 -24.49 -29.62 0.97
CA LYS A 130 -24.14 -29.40 2.37
C LYS A 130 -22.68 -29.80 2.55
N ASN A 131 -21.76 -28.86 2.42
CA ASN A 131 -20.37 -29.09 2.78
C ASN A 131 -20.30 -29.23 4.31
N PRO A 132 -19.89 -30.39 4.85
CA PRO A 132 -19.72 -30.55 6.29
C PRO A 132 -18.59 -29.61 6.76
N ILE A 133 -18.78 -29.00 7.93
CA ILE A 133 -17.72 -28.24 8.60
C ILE A 133 -16.58 -29.23 8.88
N LEU A 134 -15.44 -29.06 8.20
CA LEU A 134 -14.26 -29.87 8.45
C LEU A 134 -13.79 -29.65 9.89
N GLU A 135 -13.61 -30.73 10.65
CA GLU A 135 -13.12 -30.66 12.01
C GLU A 135 -11.62 -30.35 12.02
N LEU A 136 -11.28 -29.07 12.22
CA LEU A 136 -9.89 -28.59 12.28
C LEU A 136 -9.39 -28.48 13.74
N GLY A 137 -9.90 -29.31 14.65
CA GLY A 137 -9.59 -29.27 16.09
C GLY A 137 -8.09 -29.36 16.36
N PHE A 138 -7.43 -30.35 15.73
CA PHE A 138 -5.99 -30.55 15.86
C PHE A 138 -5.17 -29.33 15.39
N LEU A 139 -5.52 -28.74 14.24
CA LEU A 139 -4.82 -27.55 13.72
C LEU A 139 -5.02 -26.32 14.61
N LYS A 140 -6.21 -26.15 15.19
CA LYS A 140 -6.49 -25.07 16.14
C LYS A 140 -5.65 -25.23 17.41
N GLU A 141 -5.57 -26.45 17.94
CA GLU A 141 -4.79 -26.72 19.16
C GLU A 141 -3.29 -26.56 18.91
N GLN A 142 -2.77 -27.06 17.79
CA GLN A 142 -1.37 -26.86 17.39
C GLN A 142 -1.04 -25.37 17.27
N LYS A 143 -1.90 -24.58 16.62
CA LYS A 143 -1.70 -23.13 16.49
C LYS A 143 -1.76 -22.41 17.83
N ARG A 144 -2.66 -22.83 18.72
CA ARG A 144 -2.76 -22.30 20.09
C ARG A 144 -1.48 -22.58 20.88
N GLN A 145 -0.98 -23.81 20.85
CA GLN A 145 0.27 -24.18 21.53
C GLN A 145 1.47 -23.39 21.00
N ALA A 146 1.59 -23.22 19.68
CA ALA A 146 2.65 -22.42 19.07
C ALA A 146 2.59 -20.94 19.51
N ILE A 147 1.39 -20.36 19.63
CA ILE A 147 1.21 -18.99 20.14
C ILE A 147 1.63 -18.89 21.61
N LEU A 148 1.25 -19.87 22.44
CA LEU A 148 1.62 -19.89 23.86
C LEU A 148 3.13 -20.02 24.05
N GLN A 149 3.78 -20.92 23.33
CA GLN A 149 5.25 -21.07 23.36
C GLN A 149 5.95 -19.77 22.95
N LYS A 150 5.49 -19.14 21.85
CA LYS A 150 6.04 -17.86 21.41
C LYS A 150 5.91 -16.76 22.47
N ARG A 151 4.80 -16.71 23.22
CA ARG A 151 4.63 -15.74 24.32
C ARG A 151 5.64 -15.97 25.43
N VAL A 152 5.85 -17.23 25.83
CA VAL A 152 6.83 -17.58 26.86
C VAL A 152 8.26 -17.22 26.42
N ASP A 153 8.59 -17.45 25.15
CA ASP A 153 9.91 -17.10 24.60
C ASP A 153 10.11 -15.58 24.51
N ASP A 154 9.10 -14.85 24.05
CA ASP A 154 9.11 -13.38 24.00
C ASP A 154 9.26 -12.80 25.42
N GLU A 155 8.58 -13.36 26.42
CA GLU A 155 8.67 -12.94 27.83
C GLU A 155 10.07 -13.19 28.41
N LYS A 156 10.67 -14.35 28.14
CA LYS A 156 12.05 -14.65 28.52
C LYS A 156 13.04 -13.67 27.91
N ILE A 157 12.84 -13.30 26.65
CA ILE A 157 13.69 -12.31 25.98
C ILE A 157 13.56 -10.94 26.66
N LEU A 158 12.34 -10.48 26.92
CA LEU A 158 12.13 -9.17 27.53
C LEU A 158 12.71 -9.12 28.95
N ASN A 159 12.47 -10.13 29.79
CA ASN A 159 12.98 -10.17 31.15
C ASN A 159 14.52 -10.13 31.24
N LYS A 160 15.26 -10.50 30.19
CA LYS A 160 16.73 -10.36 30.14
C LYS A 160 17.21 -8.92 30.03
N PHE A 161 16.40 -8.03 29.44
CA PHE A 161 16.78 -6.65 29.12
C PHE A 161 16.10 -5.60 30.00
N ILE A 162 15.24 -6.02 30.93
CA ILE A 162 14.58 -5.11 31.87
C ILE A 162 15.55 -4.82 33.02
N GLU A 163 15.90 -3.55 33.16
CA GLU A 163 16.64 -3.00 34.29
C GLU A 163 15.81 -1.83 34.86
N ASP A 164 15.53 -1.83 36.17
CA ASP A 164 14.75 -0.77 36.84
C ASP A 164 13.39 -0.44 36.16
N ASP A 165 12.64 -1.49 35.76
CA ASP A 165 11.37 -1.37 35.02
C ASP A 165 11.48 -0.61 33.68
N GLU A 166 12.69 -0.47 33.14
CA GLU A 166 12.93 0.11 31.83
C GLU A 166 13.83 -0.77 30.94
N ILE A 167 13.65 -0.64 29.63
CA ILE A 167 14.58 -1.16 28.62
C ILE A 167 15.18 0.05 27.91
N ASP A 168 16.45 0.31 28.19
CA ASP A 168 17.20 1.38 27.56
C ASP A 168 17.97 0.85 26.34
N PHE A 169 17.58 1.30 25.14
CA PHE A 169 18.23 0.86 23.90
C PHE A 169 19.72 1.24 23.82
N LYS A 170 20.18 2.23 24.59
CA LYS A 170 21.59 2.62 24.65
C LYS A 170 22.45 1.63 25.45
N LYS A 171 21.85 0.94 26.43
CA LYS A 171 22.55 0.00 27.32
C LYS A 171 22.47 -1.44 26.84
N LEU A 172 21.68 -1.71 25.79
CA LEU A 172 21.52 -3.07 25.28
C LEU A 172 22.87 -3.65 24.82
N PRO A 173 23.18 -4.91 25.20
CA PRO A 173 24.34 -5.61 24.66
C PRO A 173 24.11 -5.98 23.18
N VAL A 174 25.00 -6.78 22.59
CA VAL A 174 24.79 -7.31 21.24
C VAL A 174 23.53 -8.18 21.24
N VAL A 175 22.52 -7.78 20.45
CA VAL A 175 21.21 -8.46 20.37
C VAL A 175 21.13 -9.37 19.15
N SER A 176 20.45 -10.51 19.31
CA SER A 176 20.17 -11.43 18.20
C SER A 176 19.06 -10.92 17.27
N VAL A 177 18.95 -11.51 16.08
CA VAL A 177 17.91 -11.15 15.08
C VAL A 177 16.49 -11.25 15.67
N LYS A 178 16.23 -12.26 16.51
CA LYS A 178 14.92 -12.48 17.14
C LYS A 178 14.62 -11.39 18.18
N GLU A 179 15.59 -11.09 19.04
CA GLU A 179 15.47 -10.08 20.11
C GLU A 179 15.28 -8.68 19.52
N ARG A 180 16.08 -8.32 18.51
CA ARG A 180 15.91 -7.08 17.74
C ARG A 180 14.51 -6.94 17.18
N THR A 181 14.00 -7.99 16.53
CA THR A 181 12.66 -7.98 15.91
C THR A 181 11.57 -7.72 16.94
N LEU A 182 11.65 -8.36 18.11
CA LEU A 182 10.70 -8.17 19.21
C LEU A 182 10.76 -6.73 19.75
N LEU A 183 11.95 -6.24 20.11
CA LEU A 183 12.16 -4.91 20.66
C LEU A 183 11.69 -3.81 19.71
N LEU A 184 12.03 -3.90 18.42
CA LEU A 184 11.59 -2.94 17.41
C LEU A 184 10.09 -3.05 17.11
N SER A 185 9.50 -4.25 17.19
CA SER A 185 8.04 -4.41 17.08
C SER A 185 7.33 -3.66 18.21
N LEU A 186 7.84 -3.75 19.44
CA LEU A 186 7.28 -3.00 20.57
C LEU A 186 7.47 -1.50 20.42
N LEU A 187 8.66 -1.08 19.97
CA LEU A 187 8.96 0.32 19.71
C LEU A 187 8.05 0.92 18.64
N SER A 188 7.82 0.20 17.54
CA SER A 188 6.93 0.67 16.47
C SER A 188 5.47 0.77 16.91
N ARG A 189 4.97 -0.19 17.71
CA ARG A 189 3.61 -0.17 18.24
C ARG A 189 3.41 0.95 19.26
N GLY A 190 4.31 1.08 20.23
CA GLY A 190 4.20 2.13 21.25
C GLY A 190 4.34 3.53 20.65
N LYS A 191 5.14 3.71 19.59
CA LYS A 191 5.32 5.02 18.94
C LYS A 191 4.03 5.48 18.28
N LYS A 192 3.26 4.58 17.66
CA LYS A 192 1.95 4.89 17.08
C LYS A 192 0.95 5.35 18.14
N SER A 193 1.05 4.82 19.36
CA SER A 193 0.13 5.14 20.46
C SER A 193 0.52 6.38 21.27
N GLY A 194 1.64 7.04 20.95
CA GLY A 194 2.08 8.25 21.64
C GLY A 194 2.41 8.02 23.12
N LYS A 195 1.76 8.76 24.02
CA LYS A 195 2.00 8.71 25.48
C LYS A 195 1.14 7.66 26.22
N ALA A 196 0.25 6.96 25.53
CA ALA A 196 -0.64 5.99 26.16
C ALA A 196 0.11 4.68 26.50
N TRP A 197 -0.29 4.06 27.61
CA TRP A 197 0.17 2.72 27.96
C TRP A 197 -0.41 1.69 26.99
N GLN A 198 0.39 0.71 26.60
CA GLN A 198 0.01 -0.38 25.71
C GLN A 198 0.15 -1.71 26.42
N SER A 199 -0.82 -2.59 26.26
CA SER A 199 -0.75 -3.96 26.80
C SER A 199 -0.25 -4.90 25.72
N GLN A 200 0.80 -5.68 26.02
CA GLN A 200 1.15 -6.85 25.22
C GLN A 200 0.52 -8.08 25.88
N GLY A 201 -0.75 -8.33 25.57
CA GLY A 201 -1.45 -9.54 25.98
C GLY A 201 -1.52 -9.74 27.49
N ASN A 202 -2.26 -8.88 28.21
CA ASN A 202 -2.65 -9.03 29.63
C ASN A 202 -1.51 -9.23 30.67
N GLN A 203 -0.23 -9.10 30.31
CA GLN A 203 0.88 -9.37 31.25
C GLN A 203 1.62 -8.13 31.72
N PHE A 204 1.82 -7.14 30.87
CA PHE A 204 2.48 -5.89 31.24
C PHE A 204 2.00 -4.73 30.37
N LEU A 205 1.99 -3.55 30.99
CA LEU A 205 1.81 -2.28 30.30
C LEU A 205 3.17 -1.71 29.96
N TYR A 206 3.32 -1.18 28.76
CA TYR A 206 4.54 -0.48 28.36
C TYR A 206 4.23 0.85 27.67
N ARG A 207 5.16 1.79 27.77
CA ARG A 207 5.13 3.07 27.05
C ARG A 207 6.51 3.40 26.53
N ILE A 208 6.58 4.26 25.51
CA ILE A 208 7.86 4.67 24.93
C ILE A 208 8.20 6.08 25.37
N SER A 209 9.41 6.25 25.87
CA SER A 209 10.02 7.55 26.10
C SER A 209 11.07 7.83 25.04
N HIS A 210 11.02 9.01 24.43
CA HIS A 210 12.01 9.48 23.47
C HIS A 210 12.87 10.55 24.12
N MET A 211 14.18 10.31 24.20
CA MET A 211 15.14 11.25 24.77
C MET A 211 15.55 12.27 23.69
N LYS A 212 14.75 13.32 23.52
CA LYS A 212 14.96 14.34 22.47
C LYS A 212 16.32 15.03 22.54
N ASP A 213 16.88 15.17 23.75
CA ASP A 213 18.15 15.87 23.99
C ASP A 213 19.37 14.93 23.90
N SER A 214 19.15 13.65 23.55
CA SER A 214 20.24 12.68 23.37
C SER A 214 20.63 12.52 21.90
N PRO A 215 21.92 12.34 21.61
CA PRO A 215 22.37 12.01 20.25
C PRO A 215 21.80 10.66 19.79
N SER A 216 21.84 10.41 18.48
CA SER A 216 21.53 9.10 17.93
C SER A 216 22.44 8.02 18.54
N ILE A 217 21.86 6.86 18.83
CA ILE A 217 22.52 5.69 19.38
C ILE A 217 22.78 4.65 18.30
N LYS A 218 23.78 3.80 18.52
CA LYS A 218 24.09 2.65 17.67
C LYS A 218 23.73 1.38 18.42
N LEU A 219 22.71 0.67 17.95
CA LEU A 219 22.34 -0.64 18.46
C LEU A 219 23.13 -1.71 17.71
N HIS A 220 23.91 -2.50 18.44
CA HIS A 220 24.71 -3.58 17.89
C HIS A 220 23.87 -4.86 17.82
N CYS A 221 23.67 -5.40 16.61
CA CYS A 221 22.96 -6.65 16.38
C CYS A 221 23.93 -7.67 15.76
N GLU A 222 23.64 -8.96 15.91
CA GLU A 222 24.43 -10.04 15.26
C GLU A 222 24.53 -9.88 13.73
N ASP A 223 23.53 -9.27 13.10
CA ASP A 223 23.43 -9.09 11.65
C ASP A 223 23.73 -7.67 11.18
N GLY A 224 24.22 -6.78 12.06
CA GLY A 224 24.65 -5.43 11.69
C GLY A 224 24.46 -4.37 12.77
N ILE A 225 24.77 -3.12 12.43
CA ILE A 225 24.66 -1.98 13.35
C ILE A 225 23.49 -1.09 12.90
N LEU A 226 22.52 -0.87 13.79
CA LEU A 226 21.37 -0.01 13.54
C LEU A 226 21.58 1.36 14.19
N SER A 227 21.61 2.43 13.39
CA SER A 227 21.61 3.80 13.89
C SER A 227 20.17 4.27 14.13
N MET A 228 19.83 4.65 15.36
CA MET A 228 18.47 5.06 15.73
C MET A 228 18.46 6.16 16.81
N PRO A 229 17.38 6.94 16.97
CA PRO A 229 17.23 7.85 18.09
C PRO A 229 17.22 7.13 19.44
N HIS A 230 17.59 7.84 20.50
CA HIS A 230 17.61 7.28 21.85
C HIS A 230 16.18 7.11 22.38
N TYR A 231 15.73 5.86 22.45
CA TYR A 231 14.44 5.47 23.00
C TYR A 231 14.62 4.62 24.25
N LYS A 232 13.64 4.71 25.16
CA LYS A 232 13.48 3.81 26.30
C LYS A 232 12.06 3.23 26.30
N ILE A 233 11.94 1.95 26.64
CA ILE A 233 10.64 1.32 26.90
C ILE A 233 10.46 1.31 28.41
N ILE A 234 9.45 2.02 28.92
CA ILE A 234 9.10 2.02 30.34
C ILE A 234 8.01 0.98 30.51
N ILE A 235 8.23 0.05 31.43
CA ILE A 235 7.35 -1.09 31.69
C ILE A 235 6.67 -0.88 33.04
N ARG A 236 5.44 -1.34 33.14
CA ARG A 236 4.66 -1.40 34.36
C ARG A 236 3.98 -2.77 34.40
N ARG A 237 4.36 -3.58 35.40
CA ARG A 237 3.67 -4.84 35.67
C ARG A 237 2.35 -4.50 36.37
N GLU A 238 1.23 -4.96 35.82
CA GLU A 238 -0.02 -5.00 36.57
C GLU A 238 0.12 -6.17 37.56
N GLY A 239 0.05 -5.86 38.85
CA GLY A 239 -0.03 -6.86 39.92
C GLY A 239 -1.44 -7.44 40.01
#